data_AF-A0A6M5FEJ7-F1
#
_entry.id   AF-A0A6M5FEJ7-F1
#
_cell.length_a   1.000
_cell.length_b   1.000
_cell.length_c   1.000
_cell.angle_alpha   90.00
_cell.angle_beta   90.00
_cell.angle_gamma   90.00
#
_symmetry.space_group_name_H-M   'P 1'
#
loop_
_entity.id
_entity.type
_entity.pdbx_description
1 polymer ?
#
loop_
_entity_poly.entity_id
_entity_poly.type
_entity_poly.pdbx_seq_one_letter_code
_entity_poly.pdbx_strand_id
1 'polypeptide(L)'
;MHGKLRRVTAEEFYAVIKQAMAGDSRECFLSDYSQVNYEMMVTVLMYNDQAGFALEGDNLANIFSSRQNPVKQSLDIMMPSVLSFGVTKLDCFGEDLCRKYAKYGFAAVAVTRFLDEYAPRNWDYGKFGRPAVYFMAQAQKLSKGSLNNVTESVPYLSYDEAWAYRERLLGGI
;
A
#
# COMPACT_ATOMS: atom_id res chain seq x y z
N MET A 1 10.35 -6.95 14.81
CA MET A 1 9.05 -6.27 14.88
C MET A 1 9.07 -5.27 16.03
N HIS A 2 8.59 -4.03 15.82
CA HIS A 2 8.58 -2.98 16.84
C HIS A 2 7.69 -3.39 18.03
N GLY A 3 8.05 -3.05 19.28
CA GLY A 3 7.29 -3.42 20.49
C GLY A 3 5.88 -2.82 20.64
N LYS A 4 5.38 -2.11 19.61
CA LYS A 4 4.02 -1.58 19.53
C LYS A 4 3.14 -2.37 18.55
N LEU A 5 3.71 -3.38 17.89
CA LEU A 5 3.09 -4.17 16.84
C LEU A 5 3.01 -5.63 17.27
N ARG A 6 1.95 -6.31 16.84
CA ARG A 6 1.70 -7.72 17.08
C ARG A 6 1.19 -8.37 15.80
N ARG A 7 1.68 -9.57 15.50
CA ARG A 7 1.10 -10.42 14.46
C ARG A 7 -0.23 -10.95 14.97
N VAL A 8 -1.22 -11.03 14.08
CA VAL A 8 -2.58 -11.44 14.42
C VAL A 8 -3.10 -12.48 13.44
N THR A 9 -4.27 -13.05 13.72
CA THR A 9 -4.96 -13.93 12.76
C THR A 9 -5.62 -13.11 11.65
N ALA A 10 -6.01 -13.77 10.55
CA ALA A 10 -6.78 -13.15 9.48
C ALA A 10 -8.14 -12.65 9.96
N GLU A 11 -8.83 -13.46 10.79
CA GLU A 11 -10.11 -13.12 11.42
C GLU A 11 -10.00 -11.85 12.28
N GLU A 12 -9.00 -11.80 13.17
CA GLU A 12 -8.78 -10.65 14.04
C GLU A 12 -8.45 -9.38 13.23
N PHE A 13 -7.55 -9.50 12.25
CA PHE A 13 -7.20 -8.37 11.38
C PHE A 13 -8.42 -7.85 10.61
N TYR A 14 -9.21 -8.76 10.02
CA TYR A 14 -10.41 -8.43 9.26
C TYR A 14 -11.44 -7.69 10.12
N ALA A 15 -11.71 -8.19 11.34
CA ALA A 15 -12.61 -7.53 12.28
C ALA A 15 -12.11 -6.12 12.65
N VAL A 16 -10.83 -5.98 12.99
CA VAL A 16 -10.25 -4.71 13.42
C VAL A 16 -10.20 -3.69 12.29
N ILE A 17 -9.77 -4.04 11.07
CA ILE A 17 -9.68 -3.08 9.97
C ILE A 17 -11.07 -2.54 9.58
N LYS A 18 -12.10 -3.41 9.55
CA LYS A 18 -13.49 -3.01 9.28
C LYS A 18 -14.01 -2.10 10.39
N GLN A 19 -13.75 -2.41 11.66
CA GLN A 19 -14.14 -1.55 12.77
C GLN A 19 -13.39 -0.20 12.77
N ALA A 20 -12.08 -0.22 12.59
CA ALA A 20 -11.21 0.95 12.69
C ALA A 20 -11.45 1.98 11.57
N MET A 21 -11.93 1.51 10.41
CA MET A 21 -12.22 2.32 9.23
C MET A 21 -13.71 2.58 9.02
N ALA A 22 -14.59 2.00 9.85
CA ALA A 22 -16.04 2.17 9.74
C ALA A 22 -16.44 3.66 9.74
N GLY A 23 -17.14 4.08 8.69
CA GLY A 23 -17.60 5.46 8.52
C GLY A 23 -16.50 6.46 8.14
N ASP A 24 -15.23 6.05 8.01
CA ASP A 24 -14.18 6.91 7.48
C ASP A 24 -14.21 6.87 5.96
N SER A 25 -14.44 8.03 5.34
CA SER A 25 -14.34 8.21 3.88
C SER A 25 -13.03 7.68 3.26
N ARG A 26 -11.95 7.51 4.03
CA ARG A 26 -10.67 6.96 3.54
C ARG A 26 -10.68 5.44 3.37
N GLU A 27 -11.73 4.74 3.81
CA GLU A 27 -11.86 3.30 3.63
C GLU A 27 -11.74 2.91 2.14
N CYS A 28 -12.24 3.74 1.22
CA CYS A 28 -12.17 3.50 -0.22
C CYS A 28 -10.74 3.51 -0.80
N PHE A 29 -9.70 3.81 -0.01
CA PHE A 29 -8.30 3.67 -0.43
C PHE A 29 -7.72 2.28 -0.11
N LEU A 30 -8.46 1.44 0.62
CA LEU A 30 -8.06 0.10 0.98
C LEU A 30 -8.65 -0.91 0.00
N SER A 31 -7.88 -1.96 -0.29
CA SER A 31 -8.38 -3.10 -1.05
C SER A 31 -9.46 -3.84 -0.25
N ASP A 32 -10.58 -4.18 -0.89
CA ASP A 32 -11.72 -4.87 -0.27
C ASP A 32 -11.49 -6.39 -0.19
N TYR A 33 -10.45 -6.78 0.56
CA TYR A 33 -10.15 -8.16 0.85
C TYR A 33 -11.15 -8.75 1.86
N SER A 34 -11.62 -9.96 1.56
CA SER A 34 -12.36 -10.80 2.51
C SER A 34 -11.42 -11.34 3.59
N GLN A 35 -11.98 -11.86 4.69
CA GLN A 35 -11.21 -12.60 5.69
C GLN A 35 -10.36 -13.73 5.06
N VAL A 36 -10.94 -14.49 4.12
CA VAL A 36 -10.25 -15.62 3.45
C VAL A 36 -9.04 -15.13 2.67
N ASN A 37 -9.09 -13.94 2.06
CA ASN A 37 -7.91 -13.38 1.39
C ASN A 37 -6.77 -13.13 2.39
N TYR A 38 -7.07 -12.66 3.59
CA TYR A 38 -6.07 -12.40 4.63
C TYR A 38 -5.45 -13.66 5.23
N GLU A 39 -6.07 -14.84 5.08
CA GLU A 39 -5.50 -16.11 5.59
C GLU A 39 -4.17 -16.46 4.91
N MET A 40 -3.97 -15.98 3.68
CA MET A 40 -2.73 -16.17 2.92
C MET A 40 -1.72 -15.03 3.12
N MET A 41 -2.04 -14.05 3.98
CA MET A 41 -1.24 -12.84 4.17
C MET A 41 -0.54 -12.81 5.53
N VAL A 42 0.49 -11.97 5.63
CA VAL A 42 1.02 -11.55 6.93
C VAL A 42 0.18 -10.39 7.43
N THR A 43 -0.59 -10.58 8.50
CA THR A 43 -1.39 -9.53 9.13
C THR A 43 -0.80 -9.07 10.46
N VAL A 44 -0.66 -7.75 10.62
CA VAL A 44 -0.05 -7.12 11.81
C VAL A 44 -0.89 -5.93 12.24
N LEU A 45 -1.18 -5.86 13.54
CA LEU A 45 -1.85 -4.72 14.17
C LEU A 45 -0.91 -4.01 15.14
N MET A 46 -1.18 -2.73 15.38
CA MET A 46 -0.73 -2.08 16.60
C MET A 46 -1.51 -2.64 17.81
N TYR A 47 -0.89 -2.69 18.99
CA TYR A 47 -1.56 -3.19 20.21
C TYR A 47 -2.85 -2.45 20.60
N ASN A 48 -3.07 -1.24 20.09
CA ASN A 48 -4.27 -0.46 20.34
C ASN A 48 -5.38 -0.68 19.29
N ASP A 49 -5.14 -1.54 18.30
CA ASP A 49 -6.07 -1.86 17.20
C ASP A 49 -6.50 -0.67 16.35
N GLN A 50 -5.78 0.46 16.45
CA GLN A 50 -6.10 1.68 15.69
C GLN A 50 -5.27 1.84 14.41
N ALA A 51 -4.38 0.90 14.11
CA ALA A 51 -3.59 0.86 12.89
C ALA A 51 -3.02 -0.54 12.66
N GLY A 52 -2.68 -0.84 11.42
CA GLY A 52 -2.11 -2.12 11.04
C GLY A 52 -1.80 -2.20 9.56
N PHE A 53 -1.22 -3.33 9.14
CA PHE A 53 -0.93 -3.62 7.75
C PHE A 53 -1.08 -5.11 7.43
N ALA A 54 -1.31 -5.40 6.16
CA ALA A 54 -1.35 -6.74 5.59
C ALA A 54 -0.38 -6.83 4.41
N LEU A 55 0.37 -7.93 4.34
CA LEU A 55 1.35 -8.19 3.28
C LEU A 55 0.96 -9.46 2.51
N GLU A 56 0.94 -9.36 1.18
CA GLU A 56 0.77 -10.48 0.26
C GLU A 56 2.11 -10.77 -0.42
N GLY A 57 2.86 -11.75 0.09
CA GLY A 57 4.24 -11.98 -0.34
C GLY A 57 5.12 -10.75 -0.12
N ASP A 58 5.63 -10.18 -1.22
CA ASP A 58 6.47 -8.97 -1.22
C ASP A 58 5.68 -7.66 -1.46
N ASN A 59 4.35 -7.74 -1.52
CA ASN A 59 3.45 -6.60 -1.74
C ASN A 59 2.85 -6.08 -0.42
N LEU A 60 2.86 -4.75 -0.22
CA LEU A 60 2.06 -4.11 0.84
C LEU A 60 0.61 -3.99 0.36
N ALA A 61 -0.21 -4.97 0.73
CA ALA A 61 -1.58 -5.10 0.25
C ALA A 61 -2.57 -4.13 0.89
N ASN A 62 -2.42 -3.87 2.20
CA ASN A 62 -3.21 -2.87 2.92
C ASN A 62 -2.39 -2.27 4.08
N ILE A 63 -2.57 -0.99 4.34
CA ILE A 63 -2.04 -0.31 5.55
C ILE A 63 -3.02 0.78 5.96
N PHE A 64 -3.33 0.85 7.25
CA PHE A 64 -4.33 1.78 7.74
C PHE A 64 -3.94 2.40 9.09
N SER A 65 -4.53 3.56 9.35
CA SER A 65 -4.55 4.18 10.67
C SER A 65 -5.86 4.93 10.85
N SER A 66 -6.65 4.51 11.83
CA SER A 66 -7.89 5.17 12.21
C SER A 66 -7.63 6.61 12.63
N ARG A 67 -8.64 7.47 12.46
CA ARG A 67 -8.61 8.85 13.00
C ARG A 67 -8.58 8.86 14.53
N GLN A 68 -9.08 7.79 15.15
CA GLN A 68 -9.09 7.62 16.59
C GLN A 68 -7.73 7.16 17.14
N ASN A 69 -6.75 6.85 16.27
CA ASN A 69 -5.43 6.42 16.71
C ASN A 69 -4.72 7.54 17.50
N PRO A 70 -4.43 7.34 18.80
CA PRO A 70 -3.68 8.32 19.59
C PRO A 70 -2.21 8.39 19.18
N VAL A 71 -1.70 7.35 18.51
CA VAL A 71 -0.30 7.29 18.09
C VAL A 71 -0.10 8.11 16.82
N LYS A 72 0.49 9.30 16.99
CA LYS A 72 0.96 10.11 15.87
C LYS A 72 2.06 9.36 15.11
N GLN A 73 2.13 9.60 13.80
CA GLN A 73 3.16 8.98 12.94
C GLN A 73 3.16 7.44 13.03
N SER A 74 1.98 6.82 13.18
CA SER A 74 1.83 5.36 13.19
C SER A 74 2.45 4.68 11.97
N LEU A 75 2.45 5.34 10.80
CA LEU A 75 3.15 4.88 9.61
C LEU A 75 4.66 4.74 9.82
N ASP A 76 5.32 5.71 10.47
CA ASP A 76 6.76 5.66 10.78
C ASP A 76 7.12 4.52 11.73
N ILE A 77 6.17 4.06 12.55
CA ILE A 77 6.33 2.89 13.43
C ILE A 77 6.13 1.57 12.65
N MET A 78 5.16 1.53 11.73
CA MET A 78 4.82 0.34 10.97
C MET A 78 5.83 0.03 9.87
N MET A 79 6.27 1.04 9.12
CA MET A 79 7.10 0.86 7.91
C MET A 79 8.42 0.12 8.15
N PRO A 80 9.18 0.34 9.24
CA PRO A 80 10.35 -0.48 9.53
C PRO A 80 10.02 -1.98 9.66
N SER A 81 8.86 -2.33 10.21
CA SER A 81 8.43 -3.73 10.29
C SER A 81 7.98 -4.25 8.93
N VAL A 82 7.23 -3.46 8.15
CA VAL A 82 6.87 -3.77 6.76
C VAL A 82 8.12 -4.12 5.93
N LEU A 83 9.16 -3.28 5.99
CA LEU A 83 10.42 -3.52 5.27
C LEU A 83 11.17 -4.76 5.78
N SER A 84 11.11 -5.04 7.09
CA SER A 84 11.74 -6.24 7.67
C SER A 84 11.11 -7.55 7.21
N PHE A 85 9.86 -7.52 6.71
CA PHE A 85 9.20 -8.68 6.08
C PHE A 85 9.60 -8.87 4.62
N GLY A 86 10.44 -8.01 4.05
CA GLY A 86 10.93 -8.15 2.68
C GLY A 86 10.03 -7.53 1.61
N VAL A 87 9.11 -6.63 1.99
CA VAL A 87 8.27 -5.91 1.02
C VAL A 87 9.11 -5.15 0.02
N THR A 88 8.82 -5.34 -1.26
CA THR A 88 9.51 -4.72 -2.38
C THR A 88 8.59 -3.79 -3.17
N LYS A 89 7.27 -3.93 -3.06
CA LYS A 89 6.32 -3.19 -3.91
C LYS A 89 5.02 -2.82 -3.20
N LEU A 90 4.37 -1.82 -3.78
CA LEU A 90 3.03 -1.37 -3.42
C LEU A 90 2.46 -0.54 -4.58
N ASP A 91 1.14 -0.39 -4.59
CA ASP A 91 0.44 0.54 -5.46
C ASP A 91 -0.37 1.53 -4.63
N CYS A 92 -0.47 2.78 -5.09
CA CYS A 92 -1.21 3.79 -4.34
C CYS A 92 -1.89 4.85 -5.22
N PHE A 93 -3.00 5.38 -4.70
CA PHE A 93 -3.74 6.48 -5.33
C PHE A 93 -3.11 7.83 -5.01
N GLY A 94 -2.78 8.57 -6.07
CA GLY A 94 -2.40 9.98 -6.02
C GLY A 94 -0.99 10.24 -5.50
N GLU A 95 -0.51 11.44 -5.79
CA GLU A 95 0.85 11.84 -5.47
C GLU A 95 1.12 11.95 -3.96
N ASP A 96 0.10 12.24 -3.15
CA ASP A 96 0.26 12.40 -1.70
C ASP A 96 0.66 11.08 -1.02
N LEU A 97 0.03 9.97 -1.40
CA LEU A 97 0.42 8.65 -0.90
C LEU A 97 1.77 8.23 -1.49
N CYS A 98 1.99 8.47 -2.78
CA CYS A 98 3.27 8.21 -3.43
C CYS A 98 4.44 8.91 -2.69
N ARG A 99 4.31 10.21 -2.40
CA ARG A 99 5.29 10.98 -1.61
C ARG A 99 5.48 10.46 -0.19
N LYS A 100 4.43 9.94 0.45
CA LYS A 100 4.57 9.32 1.78
C LYS A 100 5.41 8.05 1.69
N TYR A 101 5.11 7.17 0.74
CA TYR A 101 5.86 5.93 0.58
C TYR A 101 7.31 6.15 0.12
N ALA A 102 7.56 7.23 -0.64
CA ALA A 102 8.90 7.63 -1.03
C ALA A 102 9.85 7.88 0.16
N LYS A 103 9.33 8.35 1.30
CA LYS A 103 10.11 8.52 2.54
C LYS A 103 10.70 7.22 3.07
N TYR A 104 10.14 6.07 2.69
CA TYR A 104 10.57 4.74 3.13
C TYR A 104 11.29 3.96 2.02
N GLY A 105 11.83 4.67 1.01
CA GLY A 105 12.68 4.08 -0.03
C GLY A 105 11.92 3.50 -1.23
N PHE A 106 10.62 3.73 -1.35
CA PHE A 106 9.88 3.37 -2.55
C PHE A 106 10.04 4.45 -3.64
N ALA A 107 10.23 4.04 -4.89
CA ALA A 107 10.20 4.91 -6.05
C ALA A 107 8.98 4.54 -6.91
N ALA A 108 8.24 5.53 -7.39
CA ALA A 108 7.22 5.30 -8.41
C ALA A 108 7.91 4.93 -9.72
N VAL A 109 7.60 3.76 -10.27
CA VAL A 109 8.23 3.23 -11.49
C VAL A 109 7.31 3.25 -12.71
N ALA A 110 6.00 3.35 -12.49
CA ALA A 110 5.01 3.56 -13.54
C ALA A 110 3.78 4.28 -12.96
N VAL A 111 3.03 4.95 -13.82
CA VAL A 111 1.77 5.62 -13.48
C VAL A 111 0.70 5.19 -14.46
N THR A 112 -0.52 5.01 -13.98
CA THR A 112 -1.70 4.87 -14.82
C THR A 112 -2.78 5.87 -14.40
N ARG A 113 -3.69 6.17 -15.32
CA ARG A 113 -4.86 7.00 -15.01
C ARG A 113 -5.78 6.25 -14.07
N PHE A 114 -6.59 6.99 -13.32
CA PHE A 114 -7.71 6.39 -12.61
C PHE A 114 -8.67 5.76 -13.62
N LEU A 115 -9.00 4.49 -13.41
CA LEU A 115 -9.93 3.73 -14.24
C LEU A 115 -11.19 3.46 -13.41
N ASP A 116 -12.30 4.10 -13.77
CA ASP A 116 -13.57 4.01 -13.03
C ASP A 116 -14.08 2.56 -12.90
N GLU A 117 -13.74 1.68 -13.84
CA GLU A 117 -14.11 0.26 -13.81
C GLU A 117 -13.43 -0.54 -12.67
N TYR A 118 -12.27 -0.06 -12.19
CA TYR A 118 -11.54 -0.65 -11.07
C TYR A 118 -11.68 0.18 -9.79
N ALA A 119 -12.52 1.22 -9.80
CA ALA A 119 -12.75 2.03 -8.62
C ALA A 119 -13.42 1.18 -7.51
N PRO A 120 -12.97 1.31 -6.25
CA PRO A 120 -13.65 0.69 -5.12
C PRO A 120 -15.13 1.08 -5.09
N ARG A 121 -16.01 0.14 -4.71
CA ARG A 121 -17.47 0.35 -4.75
C ARG A 121 -17.95 1.59 -3.98
N ASN A 122 -17.23 1.96 -2.92
CA ASN A 122 -17.51 3.11 -2.06
C ASN A 122 -16.64 4.34 -2.38
N TRP A 123 -16.05 4.43 -3.58
CA TRP A 123 -15.22 5.57 -3.98
C TRP A 123 -16.04 6.87 -4.06
N ASP A 124 -15.65 7.86 -3.26
CA ASP A 124 -16.26 9.19 -3.28
C ASP A 124 -15.58 10.08 -4.34
N TYR A 125 -16.11 10.05 -5.56
CA TYR A 125 -15.62 10.85 -6.69
C TYR A 125 -15.66 12.35 -6.42
N GLY A 126 -16.65 12.84 -5.66
CA GLY A 126 -16.78 14.26 -5.35
C GLY A 126 -15.66 14.75 -4.42
N LYS A 127 -15.24 13.89 -3.49
CA LYS A 127 -14.21 14.19 -2.50
C LYS A 127 -12.79 13.87 -2.95
N PHE A 128 -12.59 12.73 -3.59
CA PHE A 128 -11.25 12.24 -3.94
C PHE A 128 -10.93 12.37 -5.43
N GLY A 129 -11.92 12.68 -6.27
CA GLY A 129 -11.73 12.83 -7.70
C GLY A 129 -11.31 11.52 -8.37
N ARG A 130 -10.37 11.64 -9.31
CA ARG A 130 -9.82 10.54 -10.12
C ARG A 130 -8.28 10.60 -10.10
N PRO A 131 -7.65 10.34 -8.94
CA PRO A 131 -6.20 10.45 -8.81
C PRO A 131 -5.51 9.35 -9.62
N ALA A 132 -4.38 9.66 -10.24
CA ALA A 132 -3.57 8.63 -10.90
C ALA A 132 -3.15 7.53 -9.92
N VAL A 133 -2.92 6.32 -10.41
CA VAL A 133 -2.41 5.20 -9.63
C VAL A 133 -0.93 5.06 -9.90
N TYR A 134 -0.13 5.07 -8.83
CA TYR A 134 1.32 4.96 -8.87
C TYR A 134 1.73 3.54 -8.51
N PHE A 135 2.45 2.90 -9.42
CA PHE A 135 3.11 1.63 -9.17
C PHE A 135 4.49 1.89 -8.59
N MET A 136 4.74 1.38 -7.39
CA MET A 136 5.98 1.68 -6.66
C MET A 136 6.80 0.44 -6.36
N ALA A 137 8.12 0.60 -6.38
CA ALA A 137 9.10 -0.44 -6.06
C ALA A 137 10.15 0.09 -5.09
N GLN A 138 10.71 -0.78 -4.26
CA GLN A 138 11.84 -0.46 -3.39
C GLN A 138 13.05 -0.11 -4.25
N ALA A 139 13.52 1.14 -4.14
CA ALA A 139 14.60 1.65 -4.99
C ALA A 139 15.88 0.80 -4.88
N GLN A 140 16.16 0.26 -3.70
CA GLN A 140 17.30 -0.63 -3.45
C GLN A 140 17.23 -1.99 -4.17
N LYS A 141 16.05 -2.38 -4.69
CA LYS A 141 15.84 -3.61 -5.46
C LYS A 141 15.97 -3.39 -6.97
N LEU A 142 16.00 -2.13 -7.40
CA LEU A 142 16.13 -1.78 -8.81
C LEU A 142 17.59 -1.85 -9.25
N SER A 143 17.83 -2.21 -10.52
CA SER A 143 19.15 -2.03 -11.13
C SER A 143 19.51 -0.55 -11.20
N LYS A 144 20.81 -0.20 -11.19
CA LYS A 144 21.25 1.21 -11.31
C LYS A 144 20.69 1.89 -12.57
N GLY A 145 20.65 1.18 -13.70
CA GLY A 145 20.09 1.71 -14.95
C GLY A 145 18.58 1.97 -14.85
N SER A 146 17.85 1.04 -14.25
CA SER A 146 16.41 1.20 -13.99
C SER A 146 16.12 2.38 -13.07
N LEU A 147 16.91 2.54 -12.00
CA LEU A 147 16.74 3.65 -11.06
C LEU A 147 16.94 5.00 -11.74
N ASN A 148 17.99 5.15 -12.56
CA ASN A 148 18.25 6.38 -13.30
C ASN A 148 17.07 6.77 -14.22
N ASN A 149 16.57 5.81 -15.00
CA ASN A 149 15.44 6.06 -15.92
C ASN A 149 14.20 6.56 -15.17
N VAL A 150 13.89 5.92 -14.03
CA VAL A 150 12.74 6.27 -13.20
C VAL A 150 12.91 7.64 -12.53
N THR A 151 14.14 8.03 -12.18
CA THR A 151 14.41 9.38 -11.63
C THR A 151 14.29 10.49 -12.67
N GLU A 152 14.51 10.19 -13.96
CA GLU A 152 14.37 11.17 -15.05
C GLU A 152 12.91 11.36 -15.45
N SER A 153 12.15 10.27 -15.59
CA SER A 153 10.72 10.33 -15.84
C SER A 153 10.01 9.03 -15.44
N VAL A 154 8.83 9.14 -14.84
CA VAL A 154 7.98 7.98 -14.56
C VAL A 154 7.02 7.77 -15.75
N PRO A 155 7.08 6.63 -16.46
CA PRO A 155 6.26 6.40 -17.63
C PRO A 155 4.77 6.29 -17.28
N TYR A 156 3.93 6.81 -18.18
CA TYR A 156 2.48 6.64 -18.13
C TYR A 156 2.05 5.46 -19.01
N LEU A 157 1.41 4.46 -18.44
CA LEU A 157 1.11 3.18 -19.07
C LEU A 157 -0.34 2.76 -18.80
N SER A 158 -0.87 1.78 -19.54
CA SER A 158 -2.11 1.09 -19.13
C SER A 158 -1.88 0.33 -17.81
N TYR A 159 -2.97 -0.11 -17.15
CA TYR A 159 -2.86 -0.80 -15.86
C TYR A 159 -1.99 -2.07 -15.95
N ASP A 160 -2.30 -2.94 -16.92
CA ASP A 160 -1.56 -4.20 -17.12
C ASP A 160 -0.10 -3.96 -17.52
N GLU A 161 0.16 -2.96 -18.38
CA GLU A 161 1.52 -2.59 -18.75
C GLU A 161 2.31 -2.01 -17.58
N ALA A 162 1.69 -1.17 -16.74
CA ALA A 162 2.32 -0.59 -15.56
C ALA A 162 2.67 -1.68 -14.52
N TRP A 163 1.74 -2.63 -14.31
CA TRP A 163 1.96 -3.80 -13.46
C TRP A 163 3.13 -4.63 -13.99
N ALA A 164 3.07 -5.06 -15.25
CA ALA A 164 4.11 -5.89 -15.87
C ALA A 164 5.47 -5.19 -15.89
N TYR A 165 5.48 -3.87 -16.14
CA TYR A 165 6.70 -3.05 -16.11
C TYR A 165 7.36 -3.09 -14.73
N ARG A 166 6.60 -2.88 -13.64
CA ARG A 166 7.10 -2.96 -12.27
C ARG A 166 7.64 -4.34 -11.94
N GLU A 167 6.91 -5.40 -12.29
CA GLU A 167 7.36 -6.78 -12.03
C GLU A 167 8.69 -7.07 -12.73
N ARG A 168 8.82 -6.72 -14.02
CA ARG A 168 10.06 -6.87 -14.78
C ARG A 168 11.24 -6.14 -14.15
N LEU A 169 11.02 -4.92 -13.64
CA LEU A 169 12.06 -4.15 -12.94
C LEU A 169 12.55 -4.82 -11.65
N LEU A 170 11.68 -5.59 -10.99
CA LEU A 170 11.98 -6.35 -9.78
C LEU A 170 12.51 -7.76 -10.07
N GLY A 171 12.74 -8.11 -11.33
CA GLY A 171 13.15 -9.45 -11.76
C GLY A 171 12.01 -10.47 -11.77
N GLY A 172 10.76 -10.01 -11.68
CA GLY A 172 9.58 -10.76 -12.12
C GLY A 172 9.51 -10.83 -13.65
N ILE A 173 8.59 -11.66 -14.14
CA ILE A 173 8.24 -11.99 -15.53
C ILE A 173 8.82 -11.07 -16.63
#